data_AF-A0A7S2VC70-F1
#
_entry.id   AF-A0A7S2VC70-F1
#
_cell.length_a   1.000
_cell.length_b   1.000
_cell.length_c   1.000
_cell.angle_alpha   90.00
_cell.angle_beta   90.00
_cell.angle_gamma   90.00
#
_symmetry.space_group_name_H-M   'P 1'
#
loop_
_entity.id
_entity.type
_entity.pdbx_description
1 polymer ?
#
loop_
_entity_poly.entity_id
_entity_poly.type
_entity_poly.pdbx_seq_one_letter_code
_entity_poly.pdbx_strand_id
1 'polypeptide(L)'
;MQALQKAPKVCETESDPLLFVKRCNFDMWSAAKRLCLYWKERLSIFGPQRAFLPLTLTGDGALTVEDVMSLHAGYPAILPEHAASTGQCVVFLDRRAWLPYVSTVERRLRTIFYIFKVVAEEFRPAIVRSMESDEEAKNGSNSQDSKQQQHTLQYPVLFLGLVAHAGRTSYHELEAPWVYRALTLFQSAMPIKFEFHVLNMPVWSSRSKLEKLQHLIKWTAEYVLYILGSSAEIHTESEKGQLMKHLQVDIGLSLKSIPACIGGDWEFKEFQEWCKVQSGKERELKTLAELTENSSSSSPISTASSNQSTDNPTPLSLATAATSTRHFAAAAASSLDTVTAVAESSNVSQPQPRRTTHSTTHLTKEEKEAKRKLADVIKSRRKRERKRKEFSTLKEEVAQLTQENQSLQRDEEQLQQLLQQAQQLAQQQEEASSNNS
;
A
#
# COMPACT_ATOMS: atom_id res chain seq x y z
N MET A 1 21.55 0.01 17.22
CA MET A 1 21.45 0.38 18.65
C MET A 1 20.32 1.37 18.95
N GLN A 2 20.27 2.55 18.32
CA GLN A 2 19.22 3.54 18.63
C GLN A 2 17.79 3.02 18.49
N ALA A 3 17.49 2.26 17.43
CA ALA A 3 16.15 1.68 17.22
C ALA A 3 15.73 0.74 18.35
N LEU A 4 16.64 -0.15 18.77
CA LEU A 4 16.39 -1.10 19.87
C LEU A 4 16.09 -0.39 21.20
N GLN A 5 16.73 0.75 21.45
CA GLN A 5 16.48 1.56 22.64
C GLN A 5 15.14 2.31 22.58
N LYS A 6 14.79 2.87 21.41
CA LYS A 6 13.59 3.71 21.25
C LYS A 6 12.31 2.92 21.05
N ALA A 7 12.39 1.79 20.34
CA ALA A 7 11.23 1.01 19.93
C ALA A 7 11.59 -0.49 19.82
N PRO A 8 11.89 -1.15 20.96
CA PRO A 8 12.32 -2.56 20.96
C PRO A 8 11.30 -3.48 20.29
N LYS A 9 9.99 -3.28 20.56
CA LYS A 9 8.91 -4.07 19.95
C LYS A 9 8.83 -3.91 18.43
N VAL A 10 9.05 -2.70 17.92
CA VAL A 10 9.08 -2.45 16.46
C VAL A 10 10.30 -3.11 15.83
N CYS A 11 11.44 -3.13 16.53
CA CYS A 11 12.64 -3.83 16.06
C CYS A 11 12.43 -5.34 15.95
N GLU A 12 11.82 -5.93 16.96
CA GLU A 12 11.51 -7.36 17.00
C GLU A 12 10.54 -7.77 15.89
N THR A 13 9.44 -7.03 15.74
CA THR A 13 8.39 -7.37 14.79
C THR A 13 8.80 -7.14 13.33
N GLU A 14 9.41 -5.99 13.03
CA GLU A 14 9.63 -5.54 11.64
C GLU A 14 11.04 -5.80 11.11
N SER A 15 12.00 -6.15 11.97
CA SER A 15 13.41 -6.30 11.57
C SER A 15 14.06 -7.57 12.13
N ASP A 16 13.36 -8.69 11.98
CA ASP A 16 13.82 -10.02 12.35
C ASP A 16 15.21 -10.34 11.74
N PRO A 17 16.26 -10.49 12.58
CA PRO A 17 17.62 -10.72 12.12
C PRO A 17 17.78 -11.94 11.20
N LEU A 18 16.95 -12.97 11.35
CA LEU A 18 17.06 -14.20 10.56
C LEU A 18 16.78 -13.95 9.07
N LEU A 19 15.86 -13.04 8.75
CA LEU A 19 15.58 -12.65 7.37
C LEU A 19 16.82 -12.03 6.70
N PHE A 20 17.57 -11.21 7.45
CA PHE A 20 18.80 -10.57 6.97
C PHE A 20 19.94 -11.57 6.82
N VAL A 21 20.10 -12.50 7.77
CA VAL A 21 21.09 -13.58 7.71
C VAL A 21 20.86 -14.43 6.47
N LYS A 22 19.61 -14.86 6.22
CA LYS A 22 19.25 -15.62 5.01
C LYS A 22 19.50 -14.82 3.73
N ARG A 23 19.14 -13.53 3.72
CA ARG A 23 19.40 -12.65 2.57
C ARG A 23 20.88 -12.55 2.20
N CYS A 24 21.74 -12.60 3.22
CA CYS A 24 23.19 -12.52 3.10
C CYS A 24 23.85 -13.91 3.03
N ASN A 25 23.11 -14.97 2.67
CA ASN A 25 23.61 -16.35 2.58
C ASN A 25 24.38 -16.78 3.85
N PHE A 26 23.85 -16.44 5.02
CA PHE A 26 24.42 -16.72 6.34
C PHE A 26 25.73 -15.99 6.68
N ASP A 27 26.13 -14.98 5.92
CA ASP A 27 27.18 -14.04 6.34
C ASP A 27 26.63 -13.07 7.39
N MET A 28 26.96 -13.33 8.65
CA MET A 28 26.53 -12.56 9.82
C MET A 28 26.97 -11.09 9.76
N TRP A 29 28.15 -10.79 9.21
CA TRP A 29 28.64 -9.41 9.12
C TRP A 29 27.88 -8.62 8.08
N SER A 30 27.66 -9.22 6.91
CA SER A 30 26.84 -8.61 5.86
C SER A 30 25.39 -8.44 6.31
N ALA A 31 24.83 -9.41 7.04
CA ALA A 31 23.49 -9.34 7.61
C ALA A 31 23.36 -8.20 8.64
N ALA A 32 24.29 -8.11 9.59
CA ALA A 32 24.31 -7.03 10.58
C ALA A 32 24.45 -5.65 9.92
N LYS A 33 25.32 -5.53 8.91
CA LYS A 33 25.48 -4.30 8.12
C LYS A 33 24.18 -3.91 7.42
N ARG A 34 23.51 -4.86 6.76
CA ARG A 34 22.24 -4.67 6.07
C ARG A 34 21.12 -4.25 7.04
N LEU A 35 21.03 -4.90 8.20
CA LEU A 35 20.08 -4.52 9.26
C LEU A 35 20.34 -3.10 9.78
N CYS A 36 21.60 -2.69 9.93
CA CYS A 36 21.93 -1.30 10.26
C CYS A 36 21.49 -0.33 9.16
N LEU A 37 21.69 -0.70 7.89
CA LEU A 37 21.25 0.10 6.74
C LEU A 37 19.73 0.21 6.66
N TYR A 38 18.99 -0.86 6.96
CA TYR A 38 17.52 -0.83 7.06
C TYR A 38 17.03 0.28 7.99
N TRP A 39 17.55 0.33 9.21
CA TRP A 39 17.16 1.35 10.19
C TRP A 39 17.65 2.75 9.82
N LYS A 40 18.83 2.86 9.19
CA LYS A 40 19.34 4.14 8.69
C LYS A 40 18.45 4.70 7.58
N GLU A 41 18.06 3.88 6.61
CA GLU A 41 17.18 4.32 5.54
C GLU A 41 15.77 4.60 6.03
N ARG A 42 15.23 3.79 6.95
CA ARG A 42 13.96 4.07 7.61
C ARG A 42 13.99 5.44 8.30
N LEU A 43 15.04 5.74 9.05
CA LEU A 43 15.21 7.06 9.67
C LEU A 43 15.27 8.18 8.64
N SER A 44 15.97 7.97 7.51
CA SER A 44 16.07 8.96 6.45
C SER A 44 14.75 9.20 5.71
N ILE A 45 13.91 8.18 5.55
CA ILE A 45 12.68 8.24 4.75
C ILE A 45 11.49 8.75 5.58
N PHE A 46 11.40 8.31 6.84
CA PHE A 46 10.28 8.63 7.74
C PHE A 46 10.57 9.81 8.68
N GLY A 47 11.84 10.20 8.81
CA GLY A 47 12.26 11.24 9.74
C GLY A 47 12.29 10.77 11.20
N PRO A 48 12.89 11.57 12.10
CA PRO A 48 13.18 11.15 13.47
C PRO A 48 11.94 10.91 14.34
N GLN A 49 10.80 11.53 14.01
CA GLN A 49 9.55 11.38 14.76
C GLN A 49 8.82 10.08 14.39
N ARG A 50 8.83 9.68 13.12
CA ARG A 50 7.98 8.57 12.63
C ARG A 50 8.73 7.28 12.35
N ALA A 51 10.05 7.33 12.19
CA ALA A 51 10.84 6.15 11.87
C ALA A 51 10.77 5.04 12.93
N PHE A 52 10.44 5.38 14.18
CA PHE A 52 10.32 4.44 15.29
C PHE A 52 8.86 4.05 15.60
N LEU A 53 7.90 4.53 14.79
CA LEU A 53 6.51 4.10 14.88
C LEU A 53 6.29 2.81 14.06
N PRO A 54 5.27 2.01 14.41
CA PRO A 54 4.89 0.84 13.62
C PRO A 54 4.52 1.19 12.17
N LEU A 55 4.93 0.37 11.21
CA LEU A 55 4.50 0.48 9.81
C LEU A 55 3.12 -0.18 9.64
N THR A 56 2.07 0.62 9.76
CA THR A 56 0.66 0.19 9.63
C THR A 56 -0.11 1.06 8.63
N LEU A 57 -1.18 0.50 8.06
CA LEU A 57 -2.15 1.17 7.18
C LEU A 57 -3.17 2.02 7.95
N THR A 58 -3.01 2.21 9.26
CA THR A 58 -3.95 3.00 10.07
C THR A 58 -3.80 4.50 9.86
N GLY A 59 -2.64 4.97 9.35
CA GLY A 59 -2.32 6.40 9.20
C GLY A 59 -1.73 7.05 10.46
N ASP A 60 -1.87 6.39 11.63
CA ASP A 60 -1.35 6.83 12.93
C ASP A 60 0.10 6.39 13.19
N GLY A 61 0.62 5.47 12.38
CA GLY A 61 1.94 4.87 12.54
C GLY A 61 3.05 5.66 11.83
N ALA A 62 4.00 4.93 11.24
CA ALA A 62 5.05 5.54 10.42
C ALA A 62 4.49 6.13 9.10
N LEU A 63 3.42 5.55 8.56
CA LEU A 63 2.74 6.04 7.35
C LEU A 63 1.72 7.13 7.68
N THR A 64 1.75 8.24 6.92
CA THR A 64 0.73 9.29 6.95
C THR A 64 -0.60 8.79 6.35
N VAL A 65 -1.71 9.48 6.63
CA VAL A 65 -2.99 9.26 5.96
C VAL A 65 -2.84 9.35 4.44
N GLU A 66 -2.04 10.28 3.93
CA GLU A 66 -1.82 10.44 2.49
C GLU A 66 -0.98 9.31 1.87
N ASP A 67 -0.07 8.71 2.63
CA ASP A 67 0.66 7.51 2.20
C ASP A 67 -0.33 6.33 2.10
N VAL A 68 -1.22 6.18 3.09
CA VAL A 68 -2.27 5.14 3.10
C VAL A 68 -3.26 5.33 1.95
N MET A 69 -3.68 6.57 1.66
CA MET A 69 -4.52 6.86 0.49
C MET A 69 -3.82 6.50 -0.82
N SER A 70 -2.49 6.69 -0.90
CA SER A 70 -1.71 6.31 -2.08
C SER A 70 -1.65 4.80 -2.27
N LEU A 71 -1.56 4.04 -1.17
CA LEU A 71 -1.67 2.58 -1.19
C LEU A 71 -3.08 2.16 -1.64
N HIS A 72 -4.15 2.71 -1.07
CA HIS A 72 -5.53 2.42 -1.52
C HIS A 72 -5.81 2.76 -2.99
N ALA A 73 -5.06 3.70 -3.58
CA ALA A 73 -5.13 4.00 -5.00
C ALA A 73 -4.46 2.96 -5.90
N GLY A 74 -3.77 1.96 -5.33
CA GLY A 74 -3.09 0.90 -6.08
C GLY A 74 -1.61 1.13 -6.34
N TYR A 75 -0.93 1.99 -5.57
CA TYR A 75 0.48 2.30 -5.79
C TYR A 75 1.34 2.29 -4.51
N PRO A 76 2.24 1.30 -4.33
CA PRO A 76 2.35 0.01 -5.06
C PRO A 76 1.16 -0.92 -4.79
N ALA A 77 1.02 -1.97 -5.61
CA ALA A 77 0.10 -3.07 -5.36
C ALA A 77 0.85 -4.41 -5.21
N ILE A 78 0.36 -5.27 -4.31
CA ILE A 78 0.73 -6.70 -4.26
C ILE A 78 -0.35 -7.46 -5.02
N LEU A 79 0.04 -8.32 -5.94
CA LEU A 79 -0.92 -9.12 -6.72
C LEU A 79 -1.49 -10.27 -5.86
N PRO A 80 -2.79 -10.61 -6.01
CA PRO A 80 -3.53 -11.45 -5.07
C PRO A 80 -3.15 -12.95 -5.10
N GLU A 81 -2.54 -13.42 -6.17
CA GLU A 81 -1.94 -14.75 -6.21
C GLU A 81 -0.44 -14.64 -6.02
N HIS A 82 0.04 -15.17 -4.88
CA HIS A 82 1.36 -15.77 -4.87
C HIS A 82 1.31 -16.89 -5.90
N ALA A 83 2.30 -16.96 -6.76
CA ALA A 83 2.38 -18.07 -7.69
C ALA A 83 2.35 -19.39 -6.90
N ALA A 84 1.23 -20.12 -6.98
CA ALA A 84 0.98 -21.28 -6.15
C ALA A 84 2.07 -22.35 -6.31
N SER A 85 2.75 -22.37 -7.47
CA SER A 85 3.86 -23.25 -7.80
C SER A 85 5.23 -22.77 -7.31
N THR A 86 5.50 -21.47 -7.28
CA THR A 86 6.86 -20.94 -7.01
C THR A 86 6.99 -20.25 -5.66
N GLY A 87 5.87 -19.89 -5.02
CA GLY A 87 5.88 -19.12 -3.78
C GLY A 87 6.47 -17.72 -3.93
N GLN A 88 6.49 -17.17 -5.15
CA GLN A 88 6.95 -15.80 -5.40
C GLN A 88 5.79 -14.83 -5.21
N CYS A 89 6.04 -13.73 -4.51
CA CYS A 89 5.14 -12.56 -4.51
C CYS A 89 5.51 -11.65 -5.66
N VAL A 90 4.48 -11.09 -6.29
CA VAL A 90 4.63 -10.09 -7.34
C VAL A 90 4.16 -8.72 -6.85
N VAL A 91 5.09 -7.77 -6.77
CA VAL A 91 4.79 -6.37 -6.51
C VAL A 91 4.68 -5.63 -7.83
N PHE A 92 3.57 -4.93 -8.04
CA PHE A 92 3.26 -4.20 -9.25
C PHE A 92 3.29 -2.69 -9.02
N LEU A 93 4.01 -1.98 -9.88
CA LEU A 93 4.05 -0.51 -9.89
C LEU A 93 3.34 0.06 -11.13
N ASP A 94 2.06 0.42 -10.99
CA ASP A 94 1.36 1.16 -12.02
C ASP A 94 1.58 2.66 -11.90
N ARG A 95 2.33 3.20 -12.86
CA ARG A 95 2.58 4.62 -12.96
C ARG A 95 1.31 5.43 -13.28
N ARG A 96 0.25 4.83 -13.83
CA ARG A 96 -0.98 5.55 -14.18
C ARG A 96 -1.82 5.87 -12.94
N ALA A 97 -1.82 4.96 -11.97
CA ALA A 97 -2.46 5.15 -10.67
C ALA A 97 -1.86 6.34 -9.88
N TRP A 98 -0.67 6.81 -10.27
CA TRP A 98 0.02 7.96 -9.67
C TRP A 98 -0.61 9.32 -10.06
N LEU A 99 -1.16 9.48 -11.26
CA LEU A 99 -1.53 10.80 -11.80
C LEU A 99 -2.62 11.60 -11.05
N PRO A 100 -3.55 11.02 -10.28
CA PRO A 100 -4.53 11.81 -9.52
C PRO A 100 -3.95 12.51 -8.28
N TYR A 101 -2.83 12.01 -7.73
CA TYR A 101 -2.26 12.49 -6.48
C TYR A 101 -0.84 13.00 -6.69
N VAL A 102 -0.59 14.27 -6.35
CA VAL A 102 0.76 14.87 -6.35
C VAL A 102 1.57 14.23 -5.21
N SER A 103 2.03 12.98 -5.38
CA SER A 103 2.86 12.29 -4.41
C SER A 103 4.28 12.84 -4.48
N THR A 104 4.83 13.29 -3.36
CA THR A 104 6.24 13.65 -3.27
C THR A 104 7.11 12.40 -3.38
N VAL A 105 8.41 12.58 -3.67
CA VAL A 105 9.37 11.46 -3.71
C VAL A 105 9.39 10.67 -2.40
N GLU A 106 9.34 11.37 -1.28
CA GLU A 106 9.36 10.80 0.06
C GLU A 106 8.13 9.93 0.31
N ARG A 107 6.95 10.37 -0.15
CA ARG A 107 5.71 9.57 -0.08
C ARG A 107 5.86 8.25 -0.82
N ARG A 108 6.43 8.27 -2.04
CA ARG A 108 6.66 7.03 -2.83
C ARG A 108 7.63 6.09 -2.12
N LEU A 109 8.70 6.64 -1.54
CA LEU A 109 9.66 5.83 -0.80
C LEU A 109 9.00 5.20 0.43
N ARG A 110 8.15 5.94 1.17
CA ARG A 110 7.41 5.41 2.33
C ARG A 110 6.46 4.28 1.95
N THR A 111 5.66 4.44 0.88
CA THR A 111 4.71 3.40 0.46
C THR A 111 5.42 2.15 -0.07
N ILE A 112 6.51 2.32 -0.84
CA ILE A 112 7.31 1.17 -1.31
C ILE A 112 8.02 0.47 -0.13
N PHE A 113 8.54 1.25 0.84
CA PHE A 113 9.15 0.68 2.04
C PHE A 113 8.15 -0.18 2.82
N TYR A 114 6.91 0.31 2.99
CA TYR A 114 5.83 -0.46 3.62
C TYR A 114 5.53 -1.76 2.88
N ILE A 115 5.32 -1.71 1.57
CA ILE A 115 5.00 -2.91 0.77
C ILE A 115 6.09 -3.96 0.90
N PHE A 116 7.36 -3.56 0.88
CA PHE A 116 8.45 -4.52 1.06
C PHE A 116 8.56 -5.09 2.47
N LYS A 117 8.21 -4.32 3.49
CA LYS A 117 8.08 -4.85 4.85
C LYS A 117 6.99 -5.93 4.89
N VAL A 118 5.82 -5.66 4.33
CA VAL A 118 4.70 -6.63 4.28
C VAL A 118 5.12 -7.90 3.55
N VAL A 119 5.73 -7.76 2.37
CA VAL A 119 6.24 -8.89 1.60
C VAL A 119 7.25 -9.70 2.44
N ALA A 120 8.23 -9.06 3.06
CA ALA A 120 9.22 -9.76 3.88
C ALA A 120 8.59 -10.56 5.04
N GLU A 121 7.51 -10.05 5.64
CA GLU A 121 6.79 -10.72 6.73
C GLU A 121 5.91 -11.88 6.24
N GLU A 122 5.22 -11.72 5.12
CA GLU A 122 4.33 -12.75 4.58
C GLU A 122 5.10 -14.02 4.20
N PHE A 123 6.37 -13.89 3.81
CA PHE A 123 7.26 -15.02 3.51
C PHE A 123 7.96 -15.62 4.73
N ARG A 124 7.81 -15.06 5.93
CA ARG A 124 8.44 -15.61 7.15
C ARG A 124 8.10 -17.09 7.38
N PRO A 125 6.84 -17.56 7.26
CA PRO A 125 6.52 -18.98 7.51
C PRO A 125 7.11 -19.94 6.47
N ALA A 126 7.25 -19.51 5.21
CA ALA A 126 7.91 -20.31 4.18
C ALA A 126 9.42 -20.39 4.44
N ILE A 127 10.00 -19.28 4.93
CA ILE A 127 11.42 -19.22 5.30
C ILE A 127 11.74 -20.14 6.47
N VAL A 128 10.91 -20.16 7.52
CA VAL A 128 11.11 -21.01 8.70
C VAL A 128 11.03 -22.48 8.32
N ARG A 129 9.99 -22.89 7.57
CA ARG A 129 9.84 -24.28 7.10
C ARG A 129 11.03 -24.77 6.27
N SER A 130 11.63 -23.89 5.46
CA SER A 130 12.82 -24.24 4.68
C SER A 130 14.06 -24.48 5.56
N MET A 131 14.15 -23.82 6.73
CA MET A 131 15.26 -24.02 7.66
C MET A 131 15.15 -25.36 8.37
N GLU A 132 13.93 -25.71 8.80
CA GLU A 132 13.63 -26.99 9.43
C GLU A 132 13.95 -28.16 8.48
N SER A 133 13.56 -28.05 7.20
CA SER A 133 13.86 -29.09 6.20
C SER A 133 15.37 -29.25 5.92
N ASP A 134 16.12 -28.15 5.88
CA ASP A 134 17.57 -28.19 5.66
C ASP A 134 18.31 -28.81 6.86
N GLU A 135 17.81 -28.59 8.07
CA GLU A 135 18.37 -29.17 9.30
C GLU A 135 18.06 -30.67 9.40
N GLU A 136 16.83 -31.08 9.08
CA GLU A 136 16.45 -32.49 8.96
C GLU A 136 17.29 -33.22 7.91
N ALA A 137 17.53 -32.61 6.74
CA ALA A 137 18.37 -33.19 5.70
C ALA A 137 19.82 -33.38 6.17
N LYS A 138 20.40 -32.41 6.90
CA LYS A 138 21.75 -32.51 7.46
C LYS A 138 21.85 -33.60 8.53
N ASN A 139 20.81 -33.78 9.33
CA ASN A 139 20.79 -34.78 10.40
C ASN A 139 20.50 -36.20 9.87
N GLY A 140 19.81 -36.33 8.73
CA GLY A 140 19.42 -37.61 8.13
C GLY A 140 20.43 -38.23 7.15
N SER A 141 21.34 -37.44 6.54
CA SER A 141 22.25 -37.96 5.51
C SER A 141 23.72 -37.94 5.94
N ASN A 142 24.25 -39.09 6.37
CA ASN A 142 25.69 -39.36 6.47
C ASN A 142 26.32 -39.69 5.09
N SER A 143 25.60 -39.45 3.99
CA SER A 143 26.02 -39.75 2.62
C SER A 143 26.78 -38.55 2.03
N GLN A 144 28.01 -38.79 1.59
CA GLN A 144 28.92 -37.80 1.02
C GLN A 144 28.43 -37.21 -0.32
N ASP A 145 27.36 -37.76 -0.92
CA ASP A 145 26.80 -37.35 -2.22
C ASP A 145 25.84 -36.14 -2.15
N SER A 146 25.45 -35.69 -0.95
CA SER A 146 24.50 -34.57 -0.78
C SER A 146 25.11 -33.18 -0.96
N LYS A 147 26.43 -33.05 -1.13
CA LYS A 147 27.10 -31.74 -1.33
C LYS A 147 26.76 -31.05 -2.66
N GLN A 148 26.21 -31.78 -3.63
CA GLN A 148 25.91 -31.22 -4.96
C GLN A 148 24.43 -30.86 -5.17
N GLN A 149 23.56 -31.19 -4.22
CA GLN A 149 22.12 -30.89 -4.24
C GLN A 149 21.69 -29.87 -3.17
N GLN A 150 22.59 -28.98 -2.73
CA GLN A 150 22.16 -27.72 -2.13
C GLN A 150 21.54 -26.83 -3.22
N HIS A 151 20.35 -27.23 -3.70
CA HIS A 151 19.47 -26.35 -4.43
C HIS A 151 19.34 -25.11 -3.58
N THR A 152 19.78 -23.99 -4.15
CA THR A 152 19.72 -22.71 -3.51
C THR A 152 18.23 -22.42 -3.31
N LEU A 153 17.70 -22.67 -2.11
CA LEU A 153 16.36 -22.29 -1.67
C LEU A 153 16.32 -20.76 -1.57
N GLN A 154 16.45 -20.12 -2.74
CA GLN A 154 16.16 -18.72 -2.94
C GLN A 154 14.66 -18.65 -3.09
N TYR A 155 14.05 -17.89 -2.19
CA TYR A 155 12.70 -17.38 -2.36
C TYR A 155 12.85 -15.98 -2.96
N PRO A 156 13.04 -15.84 -4.29
CA PRO A 156 13.04 -14.52 -4.90
C PRO A 156 11.62 -13.94 -4.76
N VAL A 157 11.54 -12.72 -4.26
CA VAL A 157 10.35 -11.89 -4.46
C VAL A 157 10.46 -11.35 -5.87
N LEU A 158 9.62 -11.79 -6.81
CA LEU A 158 9.64 -11.20 -8.13
C LEU A 158 9.08 -9.77 -8.06
N PHE A 159 9.88 -8.78 -8.41
CA PHE A 159 9.44 -7.41 -8.52
C PHE A 159 9.06 -7.10 -9.97
N LEU A 160 7.76 -7.09 -10.26
CA LEU A 160 7.27 -6.68 -11.58
C LEU A 160 7.23 -5.14 -11.63
N GLY A 161 8.40 -4.58 -11.93
CA GLY A 161 8.67 -3.15 -11.88
C GLY A 161 8.05 -2.33 -13.03
N LEU A 162 7.69 -1.11 -12.64
CA LEU A 162 7.37 0.07 -13.44
C LEU A 162 6.81 -0.21 -14.86
N VAL A 163 5.49 -0.25 -15.00
CA VAL A 163 4.85 -0.03 -16.31
C VAL A 163 5.01 1.45 -16.65
N ALA A 164 6.10 1.79 -17.33
CA ALA A 164 6.37 3.13 -17.80
C ALA A 164 5.53 3.38 -19.04
N HIS A 165 4.27 3.77 -18.86
CA HIS A 165 3.42 4.11 -20.00
C HIS A 165 3.84 5.43 -20.65
N ALA A 166 4.82 5.36 -21.55
CA ALA A 166 5.49 6.53 -22.11
C ALA A 166 4.60 7.50 -22.90
N GLY A 167 3.40 7.07 -23.29
CA GLY A 167 2.44 7.92 -24.01
C GLY A 167 1.92 9.13 -23.22
N ARG A 168 2.12 9.21 -21.89
CA ARG A 168 1.63 10.32 -21.06
C ARG A 168 2.64 10.95 -20.11
N THR A 169 3.86 10.42 -20.07
CA THR A 169 4.86 10.83 -19.10
C THR A 169 5.51 12.16 -19.48
N SER A 170 5.43 13.17 -18.61
CA SER A 170 6.20 14.40 -18.85
C SER A 170 7.68 14.21 -18.47
N TYR A 171 8.60 14.93 -19.13
CA TYR A 171 10.05 14.83 -18.88
C TYR A 171 10.42 15.08 -17.40
N HIS A 172 9.69 15.98 -16.74
CA HIS A 172 9.88 16.31 -15.32
C HIS A 172 9.44 15.17 -14.38
N GLU A 173 8.64 14.21 -14.84
CA GLU A 173 8.21 13.09 -14.02
C GLU A 173 9.16 11.89 -14.13
N LEU A 174 10.07 11.89 -15.10
CA LEU A 174 11.17 10.91 -15.21
C LEU A 174 12.35 11.28 -14.31
N GLU A 175 12.06 11.82 -13.14
CA GLU A 175 13.05 12.09 -12.10
C GLU A 175 13.72 10.78 -11.67
N ALA A 176 14.86 10.49 -12.30
CA ALA A 176 15.77 9.41 -11.93
C ALA A 176 16.16 9.35 -10.43
N PRO A 177 16.23 10.46 -9.65
CA PRO A 177 16.74 10.40 -8.28
C PRO A 177 15.94 9.50 -7.34
N TRP A 178 14.60 9.46 -7.45
CA TRP A 178 13.82 8.64 -6.52
C TRP A 178 13.86 7.16 -6.88
N VAL A 179 13.88 6.80 -8.17
CA VAL A 179 14.05 5.42 -8.62
C VAL A 179 15.40 4.91 -8.15
N TYR A 180 16.45 5.73 -8.29
CA TYR A 180 17.77 5.41 -7.76
C TYR A 180 17.75 5.14 -6.25
N ARG A 181 17.15 6.06 -5.49
CA ARG A 181 17.02 5.93 -4.04
C ARG A 181 16.26 4.66 -3.65
N ALA A 182 15.15 4.39 -4.34
CA ALA A 182 14.33 3.19 -4.17
C ALA A 182 15.18 1.93 -4.41
N LEU A 183 15.85 1.82 -5.56
CA LEU A 183 16.68 0.66 -5.89
C LEU A 183 17.84 0.46 -4.91
N THR A 184 18.50 1.54 -4.50
CA THR A 184 19.58 1.50 -3.51
C THR A 184 19.06 1.02 -2.15
N LEU A 185 17.91 1.53 -1.71
CA LEU A 185 17.21 1.06 -0.52
C LEU A 185 16.95 -0.46 -0.61
N PHE A 186 16.44 -0.95 -1.74
CA PHE A 186 16.10 -2.37 -1.89
C PHE A 186 17.34 -3.25 -1.87
N GLN A 187 18.35 -2.89 -2.65
CA GLN A 187 19.55 -3.69 -2.78
C GLN A 187 20.38 -3.72 -1.49
N SER A 188 20.44 -2.61 -0.75
CA SER A 188 21.37 -2.46 0.37
C SER A 188 20.75 -2.66 1.75
N ALA A 189 19.44 -2.47 1.88
CA ALA A 189 18.78 -2.36 3.18
C ALA A 189 17.69 -3.42 3.40
N MET A 190 16.97 -3.85 2.36
CA MET A 190 15.86 -4.81 2.56
C MET A 190 16.36 -6.27 2.66
N PRO A 191 15.71 -7.13 3.47
CA PRO A 191 16.05 -8.54 3.61
C PRO A 191 15.42 -9.44 2.53
N ILE A 192 15.09 -8.89 1.36
CA ILE A 192 14.46 -9.62 0.25
C ILE A 192 15.40 -9.70 -0.95
N LYS A 193 15.32 -10.81 -1.70
CA LYS A 193 15.88 -10.93 -3.05
C LYS A 193 14.81 -10.53 -4.03
N PHE A 194 15.18 -9.85 -5.11
CA PHE A 194 14.21 -9.46 -6.11
C PHE A 194 14.78 -9.49 -7.52
N GLU A 195 13.88 -9.74 -8.46
CA GLU A 195 14.08 -9.64 -9.90
C GLU A 195 13.20 -8.50 -10.40
N PHE A 196 13.72 -7.63 -11.26
CA PHE A 196 13.10 -6.37 -11.62
C PHE A 196 12.76 -6.35 -13.12
N HIS A 197 11.49 -6.42 -13.45
CA HIS A 197 11.05 -6.26 -14.83
C HIS A 197 10.70 -4.79 -15.09
N VAL A 198 10.93 -4.27 -16.29
CA VAL A 198 10.41 -2.96 -16.72
C VAL A 198 9.51 -3.17 -17.92
N LEU A 199 8.27 -2.69 -17.86
CA LEU A 199 7.24 -3.06 -18.82
C LEU A 199 6.79 -1.91 -19.72
N ASN A 200 6.33 -2.27 -20.92
CA ASN A 200 5.78 -1.37 -21.94
C ASN A 200 6.74 -0.22 -22.27
N MET A 201 8.03 -0.53 -22.32
CA MET A 201 9.02 0.42 -22.79
C MET A 201 8.72 0.74 -24.27
N PRO A 202 8.42 2.01 -24.59
CA PRO A 202 8.05 2.40 -25.95
C PRO A 202 9.20 2.11 -26.92
N VAL A 203 8.86 1.54 -28.07
CA VAL A 203 9.80 1.40 -29.19
C VAL A 203 9.89 2.76 -29.88
N TRP A 204 10.91 3.56 -29.54
CA TRP A 204 11.08 4.89 -30.14
C TRP A 204 11.76 4.79 -31.51
N SER A 205 11.01 5.07 -32.58
CA SER A 205 11.58 5.27 -33.92
C SER A 205 12.28 6.63 -34.01
N SER A 206 13.46 6.67 -34.65
CA SER A 206 14.53 7.67 -34.46
C SER A 206 14.29 9.09 -35.00
N ARG A 207 13.06 9.64 -35.03
CA ARG A 207 12.76 10.83 -35.85
C ARG A 207 12.25 12.08 -35.15
N SER A 208 12.34 12.22 -33.82
CA SER A 208 12.00 13.52 -33.20
C SER A 208 12.79 13.82 -31.94
N LYS A 209 12.61 15.05 -31.40
CA LYS A 209 13.23 15.71 -30.23
C LYS A 209 13.31 14.90 -28.91
N LEU A 210 12.96 13.62 -28.95
CA LEU A 210 13.01 12.63 -27.88
C LEU A 210 14.38 11.93 -27.76
N GLU A 211 15.37 12.20 -28.60
CA GLU A 211 16.70 11.55 -28.51
C GLU A 211 17.36 11.73 -27.12
N LYS A 212 17.24 12.92 -26.51
CA LYS A 212 17.75 13.16 -25.13
C LYS A 212 16.99 12.34 -24.09
N LEU A 213 15.68 12.16 -24.26
CA LEU A 213 14.85 11.37 -23.36
C LEU A 213 15.12 9.87 -23.53
N GLN A 214 15.31 9.43 -24.77
CA GLN A 214 15.72 8.09 -25.11
C GLN A 214 17.08 7.76 -24.48
N HIS A 215 18.05 8.67 -24.57
CA HIS A 215 19.34 8.48 -23.93
C HIS A 215 19.22 8.45 -22.40
N LEU A 216 18.41 9.33 -21.79
CA LEU A 216 18.19 9.33 -20.34
C LEU A 216 17.51 8.05 -19.85
N ILE A 217 16.48 7.57 -20.55
CA ILE A 217 15.76 6.36 -20.14
C ILE A 217 16.62 5.12 -20.38
N LYS A 218 17.30 5.03 -21.54
CA LYS A 218 18.25 3.96 -21.81
C LYS A 218 19.36 3.94 -20.76
N TRP A 219 19.97 5.09 -20.46
CA TRP A 219 20.98 5.23 -19.41
C TRP A 219 20.43 4.83 -18.04
N THR A 220 19.21 5.26 -17.70
CA THR A 220 18.56 4.89 -16.44
C THR A 220 18.37 3.38 -16.38
N ALA A 221 17.89 2.75 -17.45
CA ALA A 221 17.65 1.31 -17.50
C ALA A 221 18.96 0.50 -17.48
N GLU A 222 19.98 0.89 -18.22
CA GLU A 222 21.34 0.33 -18.16
C GLU A 222 21.95 0.49 -16.77
N TYR A 223 21.68 1.60 -16.10
CA TYR A 223 22.16 1.85 -14.75
C TYR A 223 21.38 1.05 -13.70
N VAL A 224 20.06 0.87 -13.88
CA VAL A 224 19.26 -0.08 -13.08
C VAL A 224 19.83 -1.48 -13.24
N LEU A 225 20.10 -1.92 -14.47
CA LEU A 225 20.76 -3.20 -14.75
C LEU A 225 22.16 -3.29 -14.12
N TYR A 226 22.93 -2.20 -14.12
CA TYR A 226 24.23 -2.16 -13.48
C TYR A 226 24.15 -2.33 -11.95
N ILE A 227 23.22 -1.63 -11.31
CA ILE A 227 23.00 -1.71 -9.86
C ILE A 227 22.46 -3.10 -9.49
N LEU A 228 21.45 -3.58 -10.23
CA LEU A 228 20.75 -4.83 -9.92
C LEU A 228 21.46 -6.08 -10.47
N GLY A 229 22.46 -5.92 -11.34
CA GLY A 229 23.14 -7.02 -12.01
C GLY A 229 22.21 -7.81 -12.94
N SER A 230 22.34 -9.13 -12.92
CA SER A 230 21.52 -10.07 -13.70
C SER A 230 20.06 -10.15 -13.24
N SER A 231 19.66 -9.39 -12.23
CA SER A 231 18.33 -9.44 -11.64
C SER A 231 17.37 -8.40 -12.22
N ALA A 232 17.60 -7.90 -13.44
CA ALA A 232 16.65 -7.02 -14.10
C ALA A 232 16.48 -7.32 -15.58
N GLU A 233 15.26 -7.17 -16.07
CA GLU A 233 14.86 -7.40 -17.45
C GLU A 233 14.00 -6.25 -17.96
N ILE A 234 14.12 -5.92 -19.24
CA ILE A 234 13.36 -4.84 -19.87
C ILE A 234 12.51 -5.45 -20.98
N HIS A 235 11.22 -5.19 -20.92
CA HIS A 235 10.21 -5.73 -21.83
C HIS A 235 9.59 -4.58 -22.63
N THR A 236 9.74 -4.64 -23.94
CA THR A 236 9.08 -3.74 -24.89
C THR A 236 7.64 -4.19 -25.16
N GLU A 237 6.82 -3.31 -25.77
CA GLU A 237 5.44 -3.69 -26.15
C GLU A 237 5.40 -4.91 -27.09
N SER A 238 6.40 -5.07 -27.97
CA SER A 238 6.54 -6.25 -28.84
C SER A 238 6.83 -7.55 -28.09
N GLU A 239 7.43 -7.46 -26.90
CA GLU A 239 7.81 -8.61 -26.08
C GLU A 239 6.73 -8.96 -25.05
N LYS A 240 5.59 -8.25 -25.05
CA LYS A 240 4.48 -8.49 -24.13
C LYS A 240 4.02 -9.96 -24.10
N GLY A 241 4.02 -10.64 -25.25
CA GLY A 241 3.70 -12.08 -25.30
C GLY A 241 4.71 -12.96 -24.58
N GLN A 242 6.01 -12.63 -24.65
CA GLN A 242 7.07 -13.34 -23.94
C GLN A 242 6.97 -13.11 -22.43
N LEU A 243 6.75 -11.85 -22.02
CA LEU A 243 6.50 -11.51 -20.62
C LEU A 243 5.29 -12.26 -20.07
N MET A 244 4.16 -12.27 -20.79
CA MET A 244 2.95 -12.96 -20.33
C MET A 244 3.17 -14.46 -20.21
N LYS A 245 3.97 -15.05 -21.11
CA LYS A 245 4.40 -16.45 -21.01
C LYS A 245 5.28 -16.65 -19.77
N HIS A 246 6.24 -15.78 -19.52
CA HIS A 246 7.10 -15.84 -18.34
C HIS A 246 6.28 -15.75 -17.04
N LEU A 247 5.38 -14.78 -16.94
CA LEU A 247 4.48 -14.60 -15.79
C LEU A 247 3.58 -15.81 -15.54
N GLN A 248 3.03 -16.43 -16.59
CA GLN A 248 2.12 -17.56 -16.44
C GLN A 248 2.83 -18.91 -16.26
N VAL A 249 3.89 -19.16 -17.03
CA VAL A 249 4.55 -20.47 -17.12
C VAL A 249 5.67 -20.57 -16.09
N ASP A 250 6.56 -19.59 -16.06
CA ASP A 250 7.77 -19.67 -15.24
C ASP A 250 7.47 -19.24 -13.81
N ILE A 251 6.70 -18.16 -13.66
CA ILE A 251 6.32 -17.65 -12.34
C ILE A 251 5.10 -18.38 -11.83
N GLY A 252 4.07 -18.63 -12.66
CA GLY A 252 2.85 -19.36 -12.25
C GLY A 252 1.66 -18.48 -11.89
N LEU A 253 1.61 -17.24 -12.37
CA LEU A 253 0.46 -16.36 -12.19
C LEU A 253 -0.69 -16.74 -13.13
N SER A 254 -1.93 -16.74 -12.63
CA SER A 254 -3.09 -16.81 -13.53
C SER A 254 -3.35 -15.47 -14.21
N LEU A 255 -4.05 -15.50 -15.34
CA LEU A 255 -4.50 -14.27 -16.02
C LEU A 255 -5.35 -13.37 -15.10
N LYS A 256 -6.10 -13.96 -14.17
CA LYS A 256 -6.94 -13.23 -13.19
C LYS A 256 -6.13 -12.41 -12.19
N SER A 257 -4.86 -12.73 -12.00
CA SER A 257 -3.97 -12.03 -11.07
C SER A 257 -3.04 -11.05 -11.74
N ILE A 258 -3.00 -11.04 -13.08
CA ILE A 258 -2.16 -10.15 -13.86
C ILE A 258 -2.95 -8.88 -14.20
N PRO A 259 -2.42 -7.66 -13.94
CA PRO A 259 -3.11 -6.41 -14.22
C PRO A 259 -3.60 -6.30 -15.68
N ALA A 260 -4.85 -5.85 -15.84
CA ALA A 260 -5.45 -5.65 -17.16
C ALA A 260 -4.62 -4.72 -18.08
N CYS A 261 -3.91 -3.74 -17.50
CA CYS A 261 -3.05 -2.84 -18.25
C CYS A 261 -1.82 -3.50 -18.90
N ILE A 262 -1.45 -4.71 -18.48
CA ILE A 262 -0.38 -5.51 -19.09
C ILE A 262 -0.89 -6.81 -19.73
N GLY A 263 -2.21 -6.98 -19.82
CA GLY A 263 -2.83 -8.06 -20.60
C GLY A 263 -3.40 -9.23 -19.79
N GLY A 264 -3.58 -9.09 -18.48
CA GLY A 264 -4.42 -10.01 -17.71
C GLY A 264 -5.84 -9.49 -17.49
N ASP A 265 -6.51 -9.98 -16.45
CA ASP A 265 -7.90 -9.64 -16.09
C ASP A 265 -8.02 -8.95 -14.72
N TRP A 266 -6.90 -8.75 -14.02
CA TRP A 266 -6.88 -8.19 -12.68
C TRP A 266 -7.18 -6.69 -12.66
N GLU A 267 -8.04 -6.27 -11.73
CA GLU A 267 -8.40 -4.87 -11.50
C GLU A 267 -7.99 -4.40 -10.09
N PHE A 268 -7.69 -3.10 -9.96
CA PHE A 268 -7.27 -2.50 -8.68
C PHE A 268 -8.30 -2.61 -7.55
N LYS A 269 -9.57 -2.86 -7.85
CA LYS A 269 -10.62 -3.09 -6.83
C LYS A 269 -10.24 -4.26 -5.92
N GLU A 270 -9.58 -5.28 -6.46
CA GLU A 270 -9.12 -6.43 -5.69
C GLU A 270 -8.00 -6.05 -4.71
N PHE A 271 -7.09 -5.14 -5.11
CA PHE A 271 -6.07 -4.61 -4.19
C PHE A 271 -6.68 -3.79 -3.05
N GLN A 272 -7.74 -3.03 -3.33
CA GLN A 272 -8.43 -2.27 -2.29
C GLN A 272 -9.01 -3.20 -1.23
N GLU A 273 -9.54 -4.35 -1.64
CA GLU A 273 -10.02 -5.37 -0.70
C GLU A 273 -8.89 -5.98 0.11
N TRP A 274 -7.74 -6.26 -0.53
CA TRP A 274 -6.52 -6.67 0.17
C TRP A 274 -6.10 -5.64 1.23
N CYS A 275 -6.07 -4.33 0.88
CA CYS A 275 -5.74 -3.27 1.84
C CYS A 275 -6.70 -3.24 3.03
N LYS A 276 -8.01 -3.48 2.82
CA LYS A 276 -8.99 -3.54 3.92
C LYS A 276 -8.72 -4.72 4.86
N VAL A 277 -8.48 -5.91 4.30
CA VAL A 277 -8.15 -7.11 5.07
C VAL A 277 -6.87 -6.88 5.88
N GLN A 278 -5.84 -6.33 5.24
CA GLN A 278 -4.56 -6.03 5.89
C GLN A 278 -4.72 -5.01 7.02
N SER A 279 -5.46 -3.92 6.79
CA SER A 279 -5.77 -2.92 7.82
C SER A 279 -6.60 -3.50 8.98
N GLY A 280 -7.42 -4.51 8.72
CA GLY A 280 -8.16 -5.25 9.74
C GLY A 280 -7.22 -6.06 10.64
N LYS A 281 -6.33 -6.86 10.03
CA LYS A 281 -5.32 -7.65 10.76
C LYS A 281 -4.42 -6.78 11.64
N GLU A 282 -3.96 -5.65 11.11
CA GLU A 282 -3.09 -4.74 11.86
C GLU A 282 -3.81 -4.09 13.06
N ARG A 283 -5.10 -3.78 12.93
CA ARG A 283 -5.91 -3.29 14.06
C ARG A 283 -6.11 -4.36 15.13
N GLU A 284 -6.40 -5.60 14.73
CA GLU A 284 -6.55 -6.72 15.65
C GLU A 284 -5.25 -6.98 16.43
N LEU A 285 -4.10 -7.00 15.75
CA LEU A 285 -2.79 -7.14 16.38
C LEU A 285 -2.50 -6.00 17.38
N LYS A 286 -2.89 -4.77 17.04
CA LYS A 286 -2.77 -3.62 17.94
C LYS A 286 -3.62 -3.82 19.20
N THR A 287 -4.88 -4.22 19.05
CA THR A 287 -5.77 -4.49 20.19
C THR A 287 -5.24 -5.61 21.08
N LEU A 288 -4.72 -6.70 20.49
CA LEU A 288 -4.12 -7.80 21.25
C LEU A 288 -2.87 -7.35 22.03
N ALA A 289 -2.04 -6.48 21.43
CA ALA A 289 -0.87 -5.93 22.11
C ALA A 289 -1.28 -5.04 23.30
N GLU A 290 -2.29 -4.18 23.14
CA GLU A 290 -2.82 -3.31 24.21
C GLU A 290 -3.42 -4.13 25.37
N LEU A 291 -4.17 -5.20 25.07
CA LEU A 291 -4.70 -6.11 26.09
C LEU A 291 -3.58 -6.78 26.89
N THR A 292 -2.54 -7.25 26.20
CA THR A 292 -1.39 -7.93 26.83
C THR A 292 -0.62 -6.98 27.76
N GLU A 293 -0.42 -5.73 27.34
CA GLU A 293 0.22 -4.69 28.17
C GLU A 293 -0.61 -4.40 29.43
N ASN A 294 -1.92 -4.25 29.28
CA ASN A 294 -2.81 -3.96 30.41
C ASN A 294 -2.84 -5.10 31.43
N SER A 295 -2.88 -6.36 30.98
CA SER A 295 -2.81 -7.53 31.86
C SER A 295 -1.49 -7.67 32.62
N SER A 296 -0.38 -7.16 32.07
CA SER A 296 0.92 -7.19 32.75
C SER A 296 1.08 -6.08 33.82
N SER A 297 0.26 -5.03 33.73
CA SER A 297 0.31 -3.88 34.65
C SER A 297 -0.53 -4.05 35.92
N SER A 298 -1.47 -5.01 35.94
CA SER A 298 -2.15 -5.42 37.17
C SER A 298 -1.16 -6.18 38.04
N SER A 299 -0.43 -5.42 38.87
CA SER A 299 0.51 -5.95 39.87
C SER A 299 -0.17 -7.00 40.74
N PRO A 300 0.57 -8.01 41.21
CA PRO A 300 0.03 -9.03 42.09
C PRO A 300 -0.52 -8.33 43.33
N ILE A 301 -1.82 -8.53 43.58
CA ILE A 301 -2.41 -8.28 44.90
C ILE A 301 -1.47 -8.92 45.90
N SER A 302 -0.88 -8.09 46.77
CA SER A 302 -0.09 -8.56 47.91
C SER A 302 -1.03 -9.38 48.80
N THR A 303 -1.14 -10.68 48.51
CA THR A 303 -1.68 -11.64 49.46
C THR A 303 -0.65 -11.74 50.57
N ALA A 304 -0.85 -10.91 51.59
CA ALA A 304 -0.23 -11.08 52.88
C ALA A 304 -0.53 -12.50 53.36
N SER A 305 0.53 -13.30 53.51
CA SER A 305 0.49 -14.63 54.10
C SER A 305 -0.13 -14.57 55.50
N SER A 306 -1.35 -15.09 55.63
CA SER A 306 -1.85 -15.64 56.87
C SER A 306 -1.88 -17.15 56.72
N ASN A 307 -0.95 -17.80 57.42
CA ASN A 307 -0.89 -19.24 57.58
C ASN A 307 -2.17 -19.72 58.26
N GLN A 308 -2.91 -20.65 57.64
CA GLN A 308 -3.52 -21.73 58.41
C GLN A 308 -3.80 -22.97 57.54
N SER A 309 -3.22 -24.06 58.05
CA SER A 309 -3.36 -25.46 57.67
C SER A 309 -4.81 -25.94 57.74
N THR A 310 -5.25 -26.76 56.78
CA THR A 310 -5.66 -28.17 57.00
C THR A 310 -6.23 -28.82 55.74
N ASP A 311 -5.57 -29.92 55.34
CA ASP A 311 -6.07 -31.22 54.89
C ASP A 311 -7.33 -31.39 54.00
N ASN A 312 -7.03 -31.96 52.82
CA ASN A 312 -7.66 -33.14 52.19
C ASN A 312 -8.86 -33.02 51.23
N PRO A 313 -9.03 -34.02 50.32
CA PRO A 313 -9.34 -33.79 48.90
C PRO A 313 -10.68 -34.40 48.46
N THR A 314 -11.17 -34.07 47.26
CA THR A 314 -11.86 -34.98 46.29
C THR A 314 -12.09 -34.22 44.96
N PRO A 315 -11.91 -34.85 43.78
CA PRO A 315 -12.08 -34.20 42.49
C PRO A 315 -13.49 -34.38 41.92
N LEU A 316 -14.03 -33.34 41.29
CA LEU A 316 -15.22 -33.44 40.44
C LEU A 316 -14.94 -32.83 39.07
N SER A 317 -14.95 -33.74 38.10
CA SER A 317 -15.13 -33.54 36.67
C SER A 317 -16.35 -32.66 36.38
N LEU A 318 -16.24 -31.74 35.41
CA LEU A 318 -17.29 -31.58 34.40
C LEU A 318 -16.74 -30.95 33.12
N ALA A 319 -17.01 -31.63 32.02
CA ALA A 319 -16.75 -31.20 30.66
C ALA A 319 -17.86 -30.28 30.12
N THR A 320 -17.57 -29.67 28.97
CA THR A 320 -18.48 -29.20 27.90
C THR A 320 -19.39 -28.01 28.18
N ALA A 321 -19.14 -26.90 27.46
CA ALA A 321 -20.04 -26.45 26.38
C ALA A 321 -19.41 -25.30 25.59
N ALA A 322 -19.17 -25.56 24.30
CA ALA A 322 -18.92 -24.56 23.28
C ALA A 322 -20.21 -24.34 22.48
N THR A 323 -20.75 -23.13 22.48
CA THR A 323 -21.88 -22.72 21.61
C THR A 323 -21.73 -21.22 21.36
N SER A 324 -21.23 -20.84 20.19
CA SER A 324 -22.02 -20.31 19.07
C SER A 324 -22.52 -18.88 19.27
N THR A 325 -21.78 -17.92 18.73
CA THR A 325 -22.27 -16.56 18.47
C THR A 325 -21.83 -16.13 17.07
N ARG A 326 -22.58 -16.58 16.06
CA ARG A 326 -22.71 -15.90 14.75
C ARG A 326 -24.15 -15.45 14.66
N HIS A 327 -24.37 -14.15 14.46
CA HIS A 327 -25.50 -13.49 13.78
C HIS A 327 -25.75 -12.12 14.39
N PHE A 328 -25.20 -11.07 13.77
CA PHE A 328 -25.67 -9.68 13.66
C PHE A 328 -24.58 -9.01 12.78
N ALA A 329 -24.79 -8.41 11.62
CA ALA A 329 -25.90 -7.58 11.19
C ALA A 329 -26.13 -7.71 9.66
N ALA A 330 -27.37 -7.98 9.29
CA ALA A 330 -27.95 -7.65 8.01
C ALA A 330 -29.12 -6.70 8.30
N ALA A 331 -28.89 -5.39 8.23
CA ALA A 331 -29.93 -4.36 8.28
C ALA A 331 -29.34 -2.97 7.99
N ALA A 332 -29.15 -2.64 6.70
CA ALA A 332 -29.09 -1.25 6.22
C ALA A 332 -29.17 -1.24 4.69
N ALA A 333 -30.28 -1.74 4.15
CA ALA A 333 -30.62 -1.59 2.74
C ALA A 333 -32.14 -1.33 2.65
N SER A 334 -32.55 -0.10 2.96
CA SER A 334 -33.80 0.47 2.46
C SER A 334 -33.85 1.95 2.84
N SER A 335 -33.78 2.83 1.85
CA SER A 335 -34.42 4.15 1.78
C SER A 335 -33.63 5.07 0.86
N LEU A 336 -33.95 5.05 -0.44
CA LEU A 336 -34.23 6.26 -1.23
C LEU A 336 -34.71 5.85 -2.63
N ASP A 337 -36.00 5.57 -2.74
CA ASP A 337 -36.75 5.78 -3.98
C ASP A 337 -37.73 6.92 -3.71
N THR A 338 -38.12 7.63 -4.78
CA THR A 338 -39.16 8.68 -4.88
C THR A 338 -38.65 10.13 -4.93
N VAL A 339 -38.17 10.56 -6.10
CA VAL A 339 -38.71 11.77 -6.79
C VAL A 339 -38.64 11.53 -8.30
N THR A 340 -39.69 10.92 -8.85
CA THR A 340 -40.05 11.00 -10.27
C THR A 340 -40.90 12.26 -10.43
N ALA A 341 -40.31 13.33 -10.97
CA ALA A 341 -41.04 14.52 -11.40
C ALA A 341 -40.83 14.74 -12.89
N VAL A 342 -41.86 14.33 -13.64
CA VAL A 342 -42.36 14.84 -14.91
C VAL A 342 -41.62 16.06 -15.46
N ALA A 343 -40.88 15.87 -16.54
CA ALA A 343 -40.48 16.95 -17.45
C ALA A 343 -41.21 16.76 -18.77
N GLU A 344 -42.23 17.60 -18.96
CA GLU A 344 -43.05 17.72 -20.15
C GLU A 344 -42.20 18.03 -21.39
N SER A 345 -42.47 17.26 -22.44
CA SER A 345 -41.93 17.40 -23.77
C SER A 345 -42.40 18.72 -24.42
N SER A 346 -41.63 19.79 -24.21
CA SER A 346 -41.72 21.01 -25.02
C SER A 346 -40.83 20.85 -26.25
N ASN A 347 -41.43 20.33 -27.32
CA ASN A 347 -40.85 20.13 -28.63
C ASN A 347 -40.66 21.50 -29.33
N VAL A 348 -39.61 22.24 -28.96
CA VAL A 348 -39.19 23.48 -29.64
C VAL A 348 -38.19 23.09 -30.72
N SER A 349 -38.64 23.14 -31.97
CA SER A 349 -37.83 22.88 -33.16
C SER A 349 -36.60 23.81 -33.20
N GLN A 350 -35.42 23.25 -32.92
CA GLN A 350 -34.16 23.94 -33.17
C GLN A 350 -33.98 24.13 -34.68
N PRO A 351 -33.71 25.36 -35.17
CA PRO A 351 -33.43 25.59 -36.58
C PRO A 351 -32.09 24.91 -36.93
N GLN A 352 -32.15 23.97 -37.86
CA GLN A 352 -30.94 23.32 -38.37
C GLN A 352 -29.99 24.38 -38.96
N PRO A 353 -28.70 24.38 -38.56
CA PRO A 353 -27.75 25.31 -39.13
C PRO A 353 -27.55 24.95 -40.61
N ARG A 354 -28.05 25.82 -41.49
CA ARG A 354 -27.79 25.77 -42.94
C ARG A 354 -26.27 25.70 -43.13
N ARG A 355 -25.79 24.55 -43.62
CA ARG A 355 -24.42 24.34 -44.10
C ARG A 355 -24.19 25.28 -45.29
N THR A 356 -23.67 26.47 -45.01
CA THR A 356 -23.08 27.34 -46.03
C THR A 356 -21.72 26.77 -46.39
N THR A 357 -21.64 26.10 -47.54
CA THR A 357 -20.41 25.66 -48.19
C THR A 357 -19.64 26.90 -48.66
N HIS A 358 -18.91 27.54 -47.74
CA HIS A 358 -18.03 28.64 -48.11
C HIS A 358 -16.71 28.10 -48.66
N SER A 359 -16.52 28.43 -49.95
CA SER A 359 -15.30 28.38 -50.74
C SER A 359 -14.05 28.61 -49.89
N THR A 360 -13.17 27.60 -49.87
CA THR A 360 -11.87 27.62 -49.23
C THR A 360 -10.94 28.58 -49.98
N THR A 361 -10.99 29.85 -49.62
CA THR A 361 -9.94 30.81 -49.99
C THR A 361 -8.60 30.31 -49.47
N HIS A 362 -7.58 30.29 -50.34
CA HIS A 362 -6.20 29.92 -50.03
C HIS A 362 -5.61 30.82 -48.95
N LEU A 363 -5.77 30.45 -47.68
CA LEU A 363 -5.07 31.11 -46.58
C LEU A 363 -3.57 30.87 -46.74
N THR A 364 -2.80 31.94 -46.62
CA THR A 364 -1.34 31.86 -46.66
C THR A 364 -0.83 30.99 -45.51
N LYS A 365 0.40 30.48 -45.62
CA LYS A 365 1.02 29.66 -44.56
C LYS A 365 1.08 30.42 -43.22
N GLU A 366 1.31 31.73 -43.29
CA GLU A 366 1.37 32.64 -42.15
C GLU A 366 0.01 32.78 -41.46
N GLU A 367 -1.08 32.94 -42.21
CA GLU A 367 -2.43 33.01 -41.65
C GLU A 367 -2.85 31.69 -40.98
N LYS A 368 -2.44 30.54 -41.54
CA LYS A 368 -2.68 29.24 -40.91
C LYS A 368 -1.94 29.10 -39.59
N GLU A 369 -0.71 29.60 -39.51
CA GLU A 369 0.07 29.59 -38.27
C GLU A 369 -0.53 30.53 -37.22
N ALA A 370 -0.95 31.74 -37.62
CA ALA A 370 -1.63 32.69 -36.75
C ALA A 370 -2.95 32.11 -36.18
N LYS A 371 -3.75 31.44 -37.02
CA LYS A 371 -4.97 30.75 -36.58
C LYS A 371 -4.69 29.62 -35.59
N ARG A 372 -3.62 28.84 -35.79
CA ARG A 372 -3.20 27.79 -34.83
C ARG A 372 -2.79 28.40 -33.49
N LYS A 373 -1.96 29.45 -33.49
CA LYS A 373 -1.56 30.16 -32.27
C LYS A 373 -2.77 30.71 -31.52
N LEU A 374 -3.73 31.31 -32.22
CA LEU A 374 -4.97 31.81 -31.61
C LEU A 374 -5.83 30.68 -31.01
N ALA A 375 -5.98 29.54 -31.72
CA ALA A 375 -6.71 28.39 -31.22
C ALA A 375 -6.08 27.80 -29.94
N ASP A 376 -4.75 27.73 -29.88
CA ASP A 376 -4.03 27.26 -28.69
C ASP A 376 -4.21 28.21 -27.50
N VAL A 377 -4.18 29.52 -27.75
CA VAL A 377 -4.47 30.54 -26.72
C VAL A 377 -5.90 30.39 -26.19
N ILE A 378 -6.89 30.21 -27.06
CA ILE A 378 -8.30 29.98 -26.66
C ILE A 378 -8.44 28.68 -25.86
N LYS A 379 -7.82 27.59 -26.30
CA LYS A 379 -7.85 26.29 -25.62
C LYS A 379 -7.21 26.40 -24.23
N SER A 380 -6.07 27.08 -24.12
CA SER A 380 -5.40 27.37 -22.85
C SER A 380 -6.26 28.23 -21.92
N ARG A 381 -6.92 29.26 -22.44
CA ARG A 381 -7.85 30.11 -21.66
C ARG A 381 -9.04 29.31 -21.13
N ARG A 382 -9.71 28.52 -21.98
CA ARG A 382 -10.83 27.65 -21.58
C ARG A 382 -10.41 26.61 -20.54
N LYS A 383 -9.21 26.04 -20.68
CA LYS A 383 -8.66 25.10 -19.68
C LYS A 383 -8.46 25.78 -18.32
N ARG A 384 -7.89 26.99 -18.30
CA ARG A 384 -7.73 27.77 -17.06
C ARG A 384 -9.06 28.16 -16.43
N GLU A 385 -10.04 28.53 -17.24
CA GLU A 385 -11.38 28.89 -16.75
C GLU A 385 -12.11 27.70 -16.12
N ARG A 386 -12.04 26.50 -16.73
CA ARG A 386 -12.57 25.27 -16.13
C ARG A 386 -11.94 24.97 -14.78
N LYS A 387 -10.61 25.04 -14.69
CA LYS A 387 -9.89 24.86 -13.42
C LYS A 387 -10.28 25.90 -12.37
N ARG A 388 -10.55 27.15 -12.78
CA ARG A 388 -10.99 28.21 -11.87
C ARG A 388 -12.40 27.94 -11.33
N LYS A 389 -13.31 27.44 -12.17
CA LYS A 389 -14.66 27.04 -11.74
C LYS A 389 -14.61 25.85 -10.78
N GLU A 390 -13.86 24.80 -11.14
CA GLU A 390 -13.62 23.62 -10.30
C GLU A 390 -13.02 24.00 -8.93
N PHE A 391 -12.03 24.88 -8.92
CA PHE A 391 -11.44 25.38 -7.67
C PHE A 391 -12.43 26.21 -6.84
N SER A 392 -13.31 26.99 -7.48
CA SER A 392 -14.36 27.74 -6.77
C SER A 392 -15.35 26.80 -6.09
N THR A 393 -15.82 25.77 -6.82
CA THR A 393 -16.74 24.77 -6.29
C THR A 393 -16.13 23.99 -5.13
N LEU A 394 -14.88 23.53 -5.26
CA LEU A 394 -14.17 22.85 -4.16
C LEU A 394 -13.98 23.76 -2.94
N LYS A 395 -13.75 25.06 -3.15
CA LYS A 395 -13.62 26.03 -2.06
C LYS A 395 -14.95 26.22 -1.31
N GLU A 396 -16.07 26.24 -2.03
CA GLU A 396 -17.42 26.30 -1.45
C GLU A 396 -17.74 25.02 -0.66
N GLU A 397 -17.40 23.85 -1.21
CA GLU A 397 -17.60 22.55 -0.54
C GLU A 397 -16.78 22.44 0.76
N VAL A 398 -15.51 22.85 0.75
CA VAL A 398 -14.67 22.88 1.96
C VAL A 398 -15.25 23.82 3.01
N ALA A 399 -15.78 24.99 2.61
CA ALA A 399 -16.41 25.92 3.54
C ALA A 399 -17.68 25.31 4.18
N GLN A 400 -18.50 24.61 3.38
CA GLN A 400 -19.69 23.92 3.85
C GLN A 400 -19.35 22.80 4.85
N LEU A 401 -18.40 21.93 4.50
CA LEU A 401 -17.96 20.83 5.38
C LEU A 401 -17.32 21.36 6.67
N THR A 402 -16.62 22.49 6.62
CA THR A 402 -16.07 23.14 7.81
C THR A 402 -17.18 23.63 8.73
N GLN A 403 -18.24 24.23 8.17
CA GLN A 403 -19.40 24.68 8.94
C GLN A 403 -20.18 23.52 9.55
N GLU A 404 -20.35 22.42 8.80
CA GLU A 404 -21.01 21.20 9.27
C GLU A 404 -20.24 20.56 10.43
N ASN A 405 -18.92 20.40 10.30
CA ASN A 405 -18.07 19.89 11.37
C ASN A 405 -18.15 20.75 12.64
N GLN A 406 -18.17 22.09 12.50
CA GLN A 406 -18.36 22.98 13.64
C GLN A 406 -19.75 22.84 14.29
N SER A 407 -20.77 22.44 13.52
CA SER A 407 -22.08 22.14 14.09
C SER A 407 -22.08 20.83 14.86
N LEU A 408 -21.49 19.79 14.28
CA LEU A 408 -21.37 18.48 14.93
C LEU A 408 -20.57 18.56 16.23
N GLN A 409 -19.51 19.39 16.28
CA GLN A 409 -18.76 19.63 17.51
C GLN A 409 -19.62 20.28 18.62
N ARG A 410 -20.47 21.24 18.26
CA ARG A 410 -21.41 21.85 19.22
C ARG A 410 -22.43 20.83 19.73
N ASP A 411 -22.93 19.98 18.85
CA ASP A 411 -23.89 18.93 19.22
C ASP A 411 -23.23 17.87 20.12
N GLU A 412 -21.97 17.51 19.84
CA GLU A 412 -21.18 16.61 20.67
C GLU A 412 -20.96 17.20 22.08
N GLU A 413 -20.58 18.47 22.18
CA GLU A 413 -20.44 19.17 23.47
C GLU A 413 -21.76 19.18 24.26
N GLN A 414 -22.90 19.42 23.60
CA GLN A 414 -24.21 19.37 24.24
C GLN A 414 -24.56 17.97 24.75
N LEU A 415 -24.29 16.93 23.96
CA LEU A 415 -24.51 15.54 24.37
C LEU A 415 -23.64 15.16 25.57
N GLN A 416 -22.38 15.61 25.60
CA GLN A 416 -21.49 15.40 26.74
C GLN A 416 -22.02 16.08 28.01
N GLN A 417 -22.57 17.30 27.91
CA GLN A 417 -23.19 17.99 29.04
C GLN A 417 -24.43 17.25 29.56
N LEU A 418 -25.30 16.78 28.66
CA LEU A 418 -26.50 16.00 29.02
C LEU A 418 -26.12 14.67 29.69
N LEU A 419 -25.09 14.00 29.18
CA LEU A 419 -24.56 12.77 29.78
C LEU A 419 -24.08 13.02 31.21
N GLN A 420 -23.33 14.10 31.43
CA GLN A 420 -22.83 14.47 32.76
C GLN A 420 -23.98 14.80 33.73
N GLN A 421 -25.01 15.51 33.27
CA GLN A 421 -26.21 15.80 34.07
C GLN A 421 -26.96 14.51 34.45
N ALA A 422 -27.13 13.59 33.50
CA ALA A 422 -27.77 12.30 33.75
C ALA A 422 -26.99 11.46 34.79
N GLN A 423 -25.66 11.47 34.71
CA GLN A 423 -24.80 10.80 35.70
C GLN A 423 -24.94 11.41 37.10
N GLN A 424 -25.01 12.74 37.20
CA GLN A 424 -25.22 13.43 38.48
C GLN A 424 -26.60 13.09 39.08
N LEU A 425 -27.65 13.06 38.27
CA LEU A 425 -28.99 12.69 38.72
C LEU A 425 -29.06 11.24 39.20
N ALA A 426 -28.37 10.32 38.52
CA ALA A 426 -28.27 8.92 38.94
C ALA A 426 -27.59 8.79 40.31
N GLN A 427 -26.48 9.49 40.53
CA GLN A 427 -25.78 9.51 41.82
C GLN A 427 -26.67 10.07 42.94
N GLN A 428 -27.40 11.16 42.69
CA GLN A 428 -28.34 11.72 43.67
C GLN A 428 -29.47 10.74 44.03
N GLN A 429 -29.94 9.94 43.07
CA GLN A 429 -30.94 8.90 43.32
C GLN A 429 -30.40 7.74 44.15
N GLU A 430 -29.14 7.33 43.92
CA GLU A 430 -28.46 6.31 44.72
C GLU A 430 -28.27 6.79 46.17
N GLU A 431 -27.83 8.03 46.37
CA GLU A 431 -27.69 8.65 47.69
C GLU A 431 -29.04 8.78 48.42
N ALA A 432 -30.10 9.21 47.73
CA ALA A 432 -31.44 9.31 48.29
C ALA A 432 -32.02 7.93 48.68
N SER A 433 -31.70 6.88 47.92
CA SER A 433 -32.11 5.51 48.23
C SER A 433 -31.35 4.94 49.42
N SER A 434 -30.06 5.27 49.56
CA SER A 434 -29.22 4.85 50.70
C SER A 434 -29.63 5.52 52.01
N ASN A 435 -30.16 6.74 51.99
CA ASN A 435 -30.59 7.44 53.21
C ASN A 435 -31.98 6.98 53.72
N ASN A 436 -32.77 6.31 52.88
CA ASN A 436 -34.09 5.80 53.23
C ASN A 436 -34.10 4.32 53.63
N SER A 437 -32.96 3.63 53.53
CA SER A 437 -32.74 2.25 53.98
C SER A 437 -32.08 2.25 55.35
#